data_AF-A0A4Y2W4F3-F1
#
_entry.id   AF-A0A4Y2W4F3-F1
#
_cell.length_a   1.000
_cell.length_b   1.000
_cell.length_c   1.000
_cell.angle_alpha   90.00
_cell.angle_beta   90.00
_cell.angle_gamma   90.00
#
_symmetry.space_group_name_H-M   'P 1'
#
loop_
_entity.id
_entity.type
_entity.pdbx_description
1 polymer ?
#
loop_
_entity_poly.entity_id
_entity_poly.type
_entity_poly.pdbx_seq_one_letter_code
_entity_poly.pdbx_strand_id
1 'polypeptide(L)'
;MSKILHLKLLCKTVKEILKLLNRSKSMIYRVLTRKTPYEPNPRSGRPRVTDILSDRRIQRMALSQKMSVREITGASRLQISKNTVHRRLIESGYMIHANGSPITTLKASH
;
A
#
# COMPACT_ATOMS: atom_id res chain seq x y z
N MET A 1 13.09 -14.13 -19.29
CA MET A 1 12.48 -14.11 -20.64
C MET A 1 11.06 -14.68 -20.59
N SER A 2 10.06 -14.04 -21.22
CA SER A 2 8.67 -14.50 -21.16
C SER A 2 8.43 -15.74 -22.05
N LYS A 3 7.72 -16.75 -21.54
CA LYS A 3 7.35 -17.98 -22.28
C LYS A 3 6.66 -17.68 -23.62
N ILE A 4 5.92 -16.58 -23.72
CA ILE A 4 5.26 -16.12 -24.97
C ILE A 4 6.30 -15.76 -26.05
N LEU A 5 7.39 -15.08 -25.68
CA LEU A 5 8.43 -14.67 -26.62
C LEU A 5 9.22 -15.89 -27.14
N HIS A 6 9.47 -16.87 -26.27
CA HIS A 6 10.12 -18.13 -26.66
C HIS A 6 9.28 -18.90 -27.67
N LEU A 7 7.98 -19.06 -27.41
CA LEU A 7 7.09 -19.77 -28.32
C LEU A 7 6.93 -19.05 -29.66
N LYS A 8 7.00 -17.71 -29.65
CA LYS A 8 7.02 -16.91 -30.88
C LYS A 8 8.30 -17.14 -31.69
N LEU A 9 9.45 -17.27 -31.04
CA LEU A 9 10.73 -17.57 -31.67
C LEU A 9 10.74 -18.98 -32.29
N LEU A 10 10.08 -19.95 -31.66
CA LEU A 10 9.84 -21.29 -32.20
C LEU A 10 8.77 -21.34 -33.31
N CYS A 11 8.46 -20.20 -33.92
CA CYS A 11 7.48 -20.05 -35.02
C CYS A 11 6.05 -20.50 -34.70
N LYS A 12 5.64 -20.60 -33.42
CA LYS A 12 4.23 -20.92 -33.10
C LYS A 12 3.30 -19.75 -33.39
N THR A 13 2.09 -20.09 -33.82
CA THR A 13 1.02 -19.12 -34.06
C THR A 13 0.41 -18.61 -32.76
N VAL A 14 -0.21 -17.42 -32.79
CA VAL A 14 -0.89 -16.85 -31.60
C VAL A 14 -1.99 -17.79 -31.08
N LYS A 15 -2.70 -18.51 -31.97
CA LYS A 15 -3.75 -19.47 -31.59
C LYS A 15 -3.19 -20.66 -30.81
N GLU A 16 -2.03 -21.16 -31.19
CA GLU A 16 -1.36 -22.25 -30.47
C GLU A 16 -0.82 -21.77 -29.13
N ILE A 17 -0.19 -20.59 -29.10
CA ILE A 17 0.31 -19.97 -27.86
C ILE A 17 -0.83 -19.76 -26.85
N LEU A 18 -2.00 -19.33 -27.33
CA LEU A 18 -3.22 -19.18 -26.53
C LEU A 18 -3.61 -20.49 -25.85
N LYS A 19 -3.70 -21.57 -26.63
CA LYS A 19 -4.08 -22.91 -26.14
C LYS A 19 -3.03 -23.50 -25.19
N LEU A 20 -1.75 -23.39 -25.54
CA LEU A 20 -0.64 -23.95 -24.76
C LEU A 20 -0.47 -23.27 -23.40
N LEU A 21 -0.63 -21.94 -23.35
CA LEU A 21 -0.43 -21.18 -22.11
C LEU A 21 -1.73 -20.95 -21.32
N ASN A 22 -2.90 -21.28 -21.90
CA ASN A 22 -4.22 -20.99 -21.35
C ASN A 22 -4.35 -19.53 -20.87
N ARG A 23 -3.96 -18.57 -21.72
CA ARG A 23 -3.99 -17.13 -21.43
C ARG A 23 -4.90 -16.38 -22.38
N SER A 24 -5.27 -15.15 -22.05
CA SER A 24 -6.10 -14.32 -22.92
C SER A 24 -5.35 -13.84 -24.16
N LYS A 25 -6.08 -13.66 -25.27
CA LYS A 25 -5.57 -13.10 -26.53
C LYS A 25 -4.89 -11.75 -26.29
N SER A 26 -5.54 -10.86 -25.53
CA SER A 26 -5.04 -9.51 -25.21
C SER A 26 -3.72 -9.51 -24.44
N MET A 27 -3.52 -10.47 -23.52
CA MET A 27 -2.24 -10.63 -22.81
C MET A 27 -1.12 -10.99 -23.78
N ILE A 28 -1.37 -11.96 -24.65
CA ILE A 28 -0.37 -12.43 -25.62
C ILE A 28 0.04 -11.30 -26.56
N TYR A 29 -0.93 -10.59 -27.15
CA TYR A 29 -0.60 -9.44 -27.99
C TYR A 29 0.17 -8.37 -27.23
N ARG A 30 -0.19 -8.06 -25.98
CA ARG A 30 0.55 -7.06 -25.19
C ARG A 30 2.03 -7.43 -25.01
N VAL A 31 2.33 -8.71 -24.78
CA VAL A 31 3.72 -9.19 -24.66
C VAL A 31 4.44 -9.16 -26.01
N LEU A 32 3.78 -9.59 -27.09
CA LEU A 32 4.37 -9.60 -28.43
C LEU A 32 4.66 -8.19 -28.95
N THR A 33 3.75 -7.23 -28.73
CA THR A 33 3.92 -5.83 -29.13
C THR A 33 5.02 -5.15 -28.32
N ARG A 34 5.06 -5.36 -27.00
CA ARG A 34 6.08 -4.72 -26.14
C ARG A 34 7.46 -5.35 -26.28
N LYS A 35 7.55 -6.58 -26.77
CA LYS A 35 8.78 -7.41 -26.86
C LYS A 35 9.53 -7.58 -25.53
N THR A 36 8.97 -7.10 -24.43
CA THR A 36 9.50 -7.24 -23.08
C THR A 36 8.72 -8.31 -22.32
N PRO A 37 9.36 -9.03 -21.38
CA PRO A 37 8.65 -9.91 -20.48
C PRO A 37 7.53 -9.16 -19.75
N TYR A 38 6.38 -9.81 -19.56
CA TYR A 38 5.30 -9.20 -18.78
C TYR A 38 5.65 -9.27 -17.30
N GLU A 39 6.22 -8.20 -16.80
CA GLU A 39 6.23 -7.90 -15.38
C GLU A 39 5.11 -6.89 -15.12
N PRO A 40 3.97 -7.32 -14.55
CA PRO A 40 2.99 -6.36 -14.09
C PRO A 40 3.64 -5.52 -12.99
N ASN A 41 3.79 -4.22 -13.23
CA ASN A 41 4.11 -3.30 -12.14
C ASN A 41 3.06 -3.49 -11.04
N PRO A 42 3.47 -3.68 -9.77
CA PRO A 42 2.53 -3.70 -8.68
C PRO A 42 1.77 -2.36 -8.66
N ARG A 43 0.48 -2.42 -8.36
CA ARG A 43 -0.32 -1.20 -8.24
C ARG A 43 0.24 -0.38 -7.08
N SER A 44 0.43 0.93 -7.28
CA SER A 44 0.91 1.88 -6.28
C SER A 44 -0.04 2.10 -5.09
N GLY A 45 -1.22 1.46 -5.12
CA GLY A 45 -2.26 1.62 -4.11
C GLY A 45 -2.99 2.96 -4.22
N ARG A 46 -3.99 3.16 -3.36
CA ARG A 46 -4.72 4.43 -3.28
C ARG A 46 -3.87 5.44 -2.49
N PRO A 47 -3.78 6.71 -2.93
CA PRO A 47 -3.14 7.77 -2.17
C PRO A 47 -3.73 7.91 -0.77
N ARG A 48 -2.89 8.33 0.18
CA ARG A 48 -3.29 8.54 1.57
C ARG A 48 -4.17 9.79 1.69
N VAL A 49 -5.15 9.75 2.59
CA VAL A 49 -5.98 10.91 2.96
C VAL A 49 -5.16 11.95 3.74
N THR A 50 -4.13 11.50 4.45
CA THR A 50 -3.24 12.36 5.24
C THR A 50 -1.94 12.63 4.48
N ASP A 51 -1.47 13.87 4.59
CA ASP A 51 -0.15 14.30 4.15
C ASP A 51 0.91 14.06 5.25
N ILE A 52 2.18 14.32 4.92
CA ILE A 52 3.29 14.10 5.85
C ILE A 52 3.19 15.00 7.10
N LEU A 53 2.66 16.22 6.93
CA LEU A 53 2.56 17.19 8.02
C LEU A 53 1.46 16.82 9.01
N SER A 54 0.31 16.35 8.52
CA SER A 54 -0.77 15.82 9.37
C SER A 54 -0.34 14.59 10.15
N ASP A 55 0.39 13.66 9.53
CA ASP A 55 0.95 12.49 10.21
C ASP A 55 1.87 12.92 11.37
N ARG A 56 2.78 13.89 11.14
CA ARG A 56 3.63 14.45 12.20
C ARG A 56 2.83 15.13 13.31
N ARG A 57 1.74 15.83 12.97
CA ARG A 57 0.88 16.47 13.96
C ARG A 57 0.19 15.44 14.85
N ILE A 58 -0.33 14.36 14.26
CA ILE A 58 -0.94 13.24 15.00
C ILE A 58 0.07 12.63 15.97
N GLN A 59 1.30 12.39 15.51
CA GLN A 59 2.38 11.86 16.35
C GLN A 59 2.74 12.80 17.51
N ARG A 60 2.82 14.11 17.27
CA ARG A 60 3.13 15.10 18.31
C ARG A 60 2.04 15.17 19.38
N MET A 61 0.77 15.15 18.97
CA MET A 61 -0.36 15.15 19.90
C MET A 61 -0.39 13.88 20.74
N ALA A 62 -0.08 12.73 20.15
CA ALA A 62 0.03 11.48 20.87
C ALA A 62 1.21 11.46 21.85
N LEU A 63 2.41 11.88 21.42
CA LEU A 63 3.64 11.73 22.20
C LEU A 63 3.87 12.86 23.20
N SER A 64 3.85 14.11 22.73
CA SER A 64 4.20 15.27 23.55
C SER A 64 3.04 15.69 24.45
N GLN A 65 1.82 15.59 23.95
CA GLN A 65 0.62 16.01 24.68
C GLN A 65 -0.09 14.82 25.36
N LYS A 66 0.38 13.58 25.13
CA LYS A 66 -0.18 12.34 25.70
C LYS A 66 -1.68 12.16 25.42
N MET A 67 -2.18 12.73 24.32
CA MET A 67 -3.59 12.70 23.98
C MET A 67 -4.03 11.31 23.54
N SER A 68 -5.26 10.93 23.87
CA SER A 68 -5.93 9.73 23.38
C SER A 68 -6.35 9.87 21.91
N VAL A 69 -6.64 8.75 21.24
CA VAL A 69 -7.13 8.76 19.84
C VAL A 69 -8.40 9.59 19.69
N ARG A 70 -9.29 9.59 20.69
CA ARG A 70 -10.54 10.37 20.67
C ARG A 70 -10.24 11.87 20.72
N GLU A 71 -9.35 12.28 21.61
CA GLU A 71 -8.96 13.68 21.75
C GLU A 71 -8.19 14.16 20.52
N ILE A 72 -7.33 13.32 19.94
CA ILE A 72 -6.62 13.66 18.68
C ILE A 72 -7.61 13.84 17.54
N THR A 73 -8.59 12.94 17.40
CA THR A 73 -9.62 13.06 16.36
C THR A 73 -10.45 14.34 16.54
N GLY A 74 -10.77 14.71 17.79
CA GLY A 74 -11.54 15.92 18.10
C GLY A 74 -10.74 17.23 18.00
N ALA A 75 -9.45 17.22 18.32
CA ALA A 75 -8.58 18.41 18.28
C ALA A 75 -7.87 18.60 16.94
N SER A 76 -7.84 17.56 16.11
CA SER A 76 -7.31 17.60 14.76
C SER A 76 -8.27 18.37 13.85
N ARG A 77 -7.84 19.56 13.38
CA ARG A 77 -8.50 20.28 12.26
C ARG A 77 -8.48 19.50 10.94
N LEU A 78 -7.71 18.42 10.89
CA LEU A 78 -7.68 17.51 9.76
C LEU A 78 -8.97 16.71 9.90
N GLN A 79 -9.89 16.81 8.94
CA GLN A 79 -11.15 16.06 8.93
C GLN A 79 -10.85 14.56 8.70
N ILE A 80 -10.25 13.91 9.70
CA ILE A 80 -9.72 12.55 9.62
C ILE A 80 -10.51 11.64 10.55
N SER A 81 -10.76 10.42 10.08
CA SER A 81 -11.49 9.44 10.88
C SER A 81 -10.63 8.91 12.04
N LYS A 82 -11.29 8.43 13.10
CA LYS A 82 -10.65 7.71 14.22
C LYS A 82 -9.73 6.58 13.73
N ASN A 83 -10.17 5.84 12.71
CA ASN A 83 -9.42 4.72 12.15
C ASN A 83 -8.15 5.18 11.43
N THR A 84 -8.20 6.36 10.81
CA THR A 84 -7.02 6.98 10.20
C THR A 84 -5.98 7.28 11.27
N VAL A 85 -6.36 7.97 12.36
CA VAL A 85 -5.46 8.27 13.49
C VAL A 85 -4.87 7.00 14.07
N HIS A 86 -5.71 6.00 14.34
CA HIS A 86 -5.28 4.71 14.89
C HIS A 86 -4.23 4.03 14.00
N ARG A 87 -4.49 3.96 12.69
CA ARG A 87 -3.55 3.39 11.72
C ARG A 87 -2.23 4.16 11.67
N ARG A 88 -2.26 5.49 11.68
CA ARG A 88 -1.03 6.32 11.66
C ARG A 88 -0.14 6.02 12.86
N LEU A 89 -0.74 5.91 14.04
CA LEU A 89 -0.02 5.64 15.28
C LEU A 89 0.61 4.24 15.28
N ILE A 90 -0.12 3.20 14.85
CA ILE A 90 0.43 1.84 14.70
C ILE A 90 1.55 1.79 13.66
N GLU A 91 1.34 2.37 12.47
CA GLU A 91 2.36 2.40 11.41
C GLU A 91 3.65 3.10 11.88
N SER A 92 3.55 4.05 12.82
CA SER A 92 4.70 4.72 13.43
C SER A 92 5.26 4.05 14.70
N GLY A 93 4.77 2.86 15.07
CA GLY A 93 5.30 2.07 16.19
C GLY A 93 4.79 2.48 17.57
N TYR A 94 3.63 3.13 17.66
CA TYR A 94 2.98 3.45 18.94
C TYR A 94 1.95 2.37 19.31
N MET A 95 1.90 2.04 20.59
CA MET A 95 0.85 1.19 21.15
C MET A 95 -0.34 2.05 21.54
N ILE A 96 -1.51 1.67 21.01
CA ILE A 96 -2.79 2.25 21.40
C ILE A 96 -3.43 1.29 22.39
N HIS A 97 -3.64 1.76 23.62
CA HIS A 97 -4.34 0.97 24.65
C HIS A 97 -5.84 0.95 24.36
N ALA A 98 -6.49 -0.18 24.61
CA ALA A 98 -7.92 -0.35 24.37
C ALA A 98 -8.81 0.53 25.30
N ASN A 99 -8.26 1.03 26.41
CA ASN A 99 -9.06 1.58 27.52
C ASN A 99 -8.73 3.04 27.83
N GLY A 100 -8.91 3.97 26.89
CA GLY A 100 -8.81 5.42 27.17
C GLY A 100 -7.47 5.93 27.73
N SER A 101 -6.50 5.04 27.94
CA SER A 101 -5.20 5.35 28.50
C SER A 101 -4.36 6.14 27.50
N PRO A 102 -3.44 6.98 27.99
CA PRO A 102 -2.50 7.71 27.14
C PRO A 102 -1.75 6.77 26.19
N ILE A 103 -1.53 7.22 24.94
CA ILE A 103 -0.76 6.46 23.94
C ILE A 103 0.68 6.29 24.46
N THR A 104 1.21 5.06 24.42
CA THR A 104 2.59 4.76 24.85
C THR A 104 3.45 4.28 23.68
N THR A 105 4.76 4.54 23.75
CA THR A 105 5.72 4.14 22.72
C THR A 105 6.28 2.74 23.00
N LEU A 106 6.56 1.94 21.96
CA LEU A 106 7.30 0.68 22.10
C LEU A 106 8.82 0.87 22.15
N LYS A 107 9.31 2.10 21.94
CA LYS A 107 10.72 2.39 21.60
C LYS A 107 11.46 3.17 22.69
N ALA A 108 11.00 3.11 23.94
CA ALA A 108 11.62 3.77 25.07
C ALA A 108 12.31 2.74 25.99
N SER A 109 13.46 2.24 25.55
CA SER A 109 14.48 1.63 26.41
C SER A 109 15.79 1.50 25.62
N HIS A 110 16.54 2.59 25.56
CA HIS A 110 18.00 2.65 25.45
C HIS A 110 18.47 4.02 25.94
#